data_AF-A0A932D9R9-F1
#
_entry.id   AF-A0A932D9R9-F1
#
_cell.length_a   1.000
_cell.length_b   1.000
_cell.length_c   1.000
_cell.angle_alpha   90.00
_cell.angle_beta   90.00
_cell.angle_gamma   90.00
#
_symmetry.space_group_name_H-M   'P 1'
#
loop_
_entity.id
_entity.type
_entity.pdbx_description
1 polymer ?
#
loop_
_entity_poly.entity_id
_entity_poly.type
_entity_poly.pdbx_seq_one_letter_code
_entity_poly.pdbx_strand_id
1 'polypeptide(L)'
;MIDEFLPFGSRHYIALLAVLILARGMDFLSTWVATPNLVLEANPIAKRLGWKWGALLNVAICAFFAVWPLPAIVLITTSLLVAARNFQSAWLMRSLGEESYRSWIAERIAQSSLPLHVFCLMSQTLLTAAIGGVLMLFSEWRLVPFSVGMGIVTYAVAVTFYTLLSLWRQRRAAG
;
A
#
# COMPACT_ATOMS: atom_id res chain seq x y z
N MET A 1 7.80 -9.29 -27.07
CA MET A 1 6.34 -9.19 -27.16
C MET A 1 5.84 -8.93 -25.74
N ILE A 2 5.84 -7.66 -25.31
CA ILE A 2 5.82 -7.26 -23.88
C ILE A 2 4.46 -6.67 -23.45
N ASP A 3 3.47 -6.64 -24.36
CA ASP A 3 2.19 -5.97 -24.13
C ASP A 3 0.97 -6.81 -24.52
N GLU A 4 1.07 -8.14 -24.44
CA GLU A 4 -0.08 -8.97 -24.79
C GLU A 4 -1.09 -8.99 -23.65
N PHE A 5 -2.22 -8.33 -23.88
CA PHE A 5 -3.40 -8.44 -23.03
C PHE A 5 -3.79 -9.90 -22.86
N LEU A 6 -4.10 -10.30 -21.64
CA LEU A 6 -4.59 -11.65 -21.39
C LEU A 6 -6.03 -11.75 -21.91
N PRO A 7 -6.34 -12.72 -22.78
CA PRO A 7 -7.70 -12.95 -23.21
C PRO A 7 -8.59 -13.20 -21.98
N PHE A 8 -9.72 -12.49 -21.92
CA PHE A 8 -10.67 -12.61 -20.83
C PHE A 8 -11.11 -14.07 -20.67
N GLY A 9 -11.05 -14.58 -19.44
CA GLY A 9 -11.40 -15.97 -19.13
C GLY A 9 -10.32 -17.01 -19.49
N SER A 10 -9.16 -16.62 -20.02
CA SER A 10 -8.04 -17.54 -20.21
C SER A 10 -7.49 -18.07 -18.87
N ARG A 11 -6.76 -19.20 -18.90
CA ARG A 11 -6.16 -19.78 -17.68
C ARG A 11 -5.24 -18.80 -16.95
N HIS A 12 -4.40 -18.07 -17.71
CA HIS A 12 -3.50 -17.06 -17.16
C HIS A 12 -4.27 -15.85 -16.61
N TYR A 13 -5.33 -15.42 -17.28
CA TYR A 13 -6.22 -14.36 -16.78
C TYR A 13 -6.85 -14.75 -15.45
N ILE A 14 -7.43 -15.96 -15.34
CA ILE A 14 -8.08 -16.44 -14.12
C ILE A 14 -7.07 -16.56 -12.97
N ALA A 15 -5.87 -17.08 -13.24
CA ALA A 15 -4.81 -17.17 -12.26
C ALA A 15 -4.40 -15.77 -11.74
N LEU A 16 -4.17 -14.83 -12.66
CA LEU A 16 -3.79 -13.46 -12.30
C LEU A 16 -4.91 -12.74 -11.55
N LEU A 17 -6.16 -12.89 -11.98
CA LEU A 17 -7.34 -12.37 -11.30
C LEU A 17 -7.44 -12.92 -9.87
N ALA A 18 -7.23 -14.23 -9.67
CA ALA A 18 -7.26 -14.85 -8.35
C ALA A 18 -6.19 -14.26 -7.42
N VAL A 19 -4.95 -14.10 -7.91
CA VAL A 19 -3.87 -13.49 -7.13
C VAL A 19 -4.16 -12.01 -6.85
N LEU A 20 -4.71 -11.27 -7.81
CA LEU A 20 -5.08 -9.87 -7.64
C LEU A 20 -6.21 -9.68 -6.63
N ILE A 21 -7.25 -10.50 -6.68
CA ILE A 21 -8.33 -10.53 -5.69
C ILE A 21 -7.77 -10.83 -4.30
N LEU A 22 -6.89 -11.82 -4.17
CA LEU A 22 -6.25 -12.15 -2.90
C LEU A 22 -5.43 -10.96 -2.39
N ALA A 23 -4.59 -10.36 -3.22
CA ALA A 23 -3.72 -9.25 -2.83
C ALA A 23 -4.52 -8.00 -2.41
N ARG A 24 -5.52 -7.60 -3.20
CA ARG A 24 -6.42 -6.48 -2.84
C ARG A 24 -7.28 -6.80 -1.62
N GLY A 25 -7.73 -8.05 -1.49
CA GLY A 25 -8.49 -8.54 -0.34
C GLY A 25 -7.67 -8.47 0.94
N MET A 26 -6.39 -8.86 0.91
CA MET A 26 -5.49 -8.75 2.06
C MET A 26 -5.18 -7.30 2.43
N ASP A 27 -5.01 -6.40 1.46
CA ASP A 27 -4.86 -4.96 1.70
C ASP A 27 -6.09 -4.38 2.41
N PHE A 28 -7.27 -4.70 1.90
CA PHE A 28 -8.55 -4.29 2.49
C PHE A 28 -8.76 -4.88 3.89
N LEU A 29 -8.49 -6.18 4.07
CA LEU A 29 -8.56 -6.86 5.36
C LEU A 29 -7.58 -6.27 6.37
N SER A 30 -6.33 -6.02 5.96
CA SER A 30 -5.32 -5.43 6.84
C SER A 30 -5.73 -4.06 7.35
N THR A 31 -6.35 -3.25 6.48
CA THR A 31 -6.87 -1.93 6.85
C THR A 31 -8.06 -2.07 7.79
N TRP A 32 -8.96 -3.03 7.56
CA TRP A 32 -10.10 -3.27 8.43
C TRP A 32 -9.69 -3.77 9.81
N VAL A 33 -8.68 -4.66 9.88
CA VAL A 33 -8.09 -5.10 11.14
C VAL A 33 -7.36 -3.95 11.84
N ALA A 34 -6.70 -3.06 11.11
CA ALA A 34 -5.96 -1.93 11.68
C ALA A 34 -6.89 -0.80 12.18
N THR A 35 -7.86 -0.38 11.38
CA THR A 35 -8.70 0.82 11.61
C THR A 35 -10.13 0.59 11.08
N PRO A 36 -10.96 -0.22 11.75
CA PRO A 36 -12.31 -0.52 11.28
C PRO A 36 -13.22 0.72 11.15
N ASN A 37 -12.94 1.80 11.90
CA ASN A 37 -13.68 3.06 11.78
C ASN A 37 -13.02 4.05 10.81
N LEU A 38 -11.94 3.65 10.12
CA LEU A 38 -11.16 4.46 9.18
C LEU A 38 -10.63 5.77 9.79
N VAL A 39 -10.49 5.83 11.12
CA VAL A 39 -9.96 7.02 11.82
C VAL A 39 -8.50 7.23 11.45
N LEU A 40 -7.73 6.15 11.38
CA LEU A 40 -6.28 6.17 11.11
C LEU A 40 -5.94 6.14 9.61
N GLU A 41 -6.94 5.95 8.74
CA GLU A 41 -6.74 5.93 7.30
C GLU A 41 -6.17 7.27 6.80
N ALA A 42 -5.09 7.26 6.02
CA ALA A 42 -4.48 8.51 5.55
C ALA A 42 -5.20 9.08 4.33
N ASN A 43 -5.79 8.20 3.52
CA ASN A 43 -6.42 8.55 2.25
C ASN A 43 -7.83 9.14 2.47
N PRO A 44 -8.05 10.44 2.18
CA PRO A 44 -9.36 11.06 2.36
C PRO A 44 -10.44 10.48 1.44
N ILE A 45 -10.05 9.96 0.27
CA ILE A 45 -10.97 9.31 -0.67
C ILE A 45 -11.48 8.01 -0.05
N ALA A 46 -10.59 7.20 0.52
CA ALA A 46 -10.96 5.95 1.19
C ALA A 46 -11.92 6.19 2.37
N LYS A 47 -11.68 7.23 3.18
CA LYS A 47 -12.60 7.61 4.26
C LYS A 47 -14.00 7.96 3.77
N ARG A 48 -14.11 8.72 2.68
CA ARG A 48 -15.40 9.15 2.11
C ARG A 48 -16.16 8.01 1.44
N LEU A 49 -15.43 7.12 0.78
CA LEU A 49 -16.00 5.96 0.09
C LEU A 49 -16.55 4.94 1.10
N GLY A 50 -15.84 4.75 2.21
CA GLY A 50 -16.18 3.77 3.23
C GLY A 50 -16.06 2.32 2.75
N TRP A 51 -16.37 1.37 3.63
CA TRP A 51 -16.14 -0.06 3.36
C TRP A 51 -16.97 -0.61 2.21
N LYS A 52 -18.27 -0.28 2.14
CA LYS A 52 -19.18 -0.84 1.13
C LYS A 52 -18.75 -0.49 -0.29
N TRP A 53 -18.55 0.80 -0.56
CA TRP A 53 -18.13 1.26 -1.87
C TRP A 53 -16.65 0.96 -2.14
N GLY A 54 -15.81 0.92 -1.10
CA GLY A 54 -14.42 0.48 -1.20
C GLY A 54 -14.32 -0.98 -1.68
N ALA A 55 -15.14 -1.87 -1.14
CA ALA A 55 -15.19 -3.27 -1.58
C ALA A 55 -15.64 -3.38 -3.04
N LEU A 56 -16.71 -2.67 -3.43
CA LEU A 56 -17.21 -2.67 -4.81
C LEU A 56 -16.15 -2.15 -5.80
N LEU A 57 -15.46 -1.06 -5.46
CA LEU A 57 -14.38 -0.51 -6.27
C LEU A 57 -13.22 -1.49 -6.41
N ASN A 58 -12.84 -2.20 -5.34
CA ASN A 58 -11.78 -3.22 -5.41
C ASN A 58 -12.16 -4.37 -6.35
N VAL A 59 -13.41 -4.83 -6.33
CA VAL A 59 -13.89 -5.86 -7.27
C VAL A 59 -13.77 -5.37 -8.72
N ALA A 60 -14.21 -4.14 -9.00
CA ALA A 60 -14.10 -3.54 -10.33
C ALA A 60 -12.64 -3.39 -10.79
N ILE A 61 -11.76 -2.91 -9.91
CA ILE A 61 -10.32 -2.80 -10.16
C ILE A 61 -9.72 -4.17 -10.47
N CYS A 62 -10.05 -5.21 -9.69
CA CYS A 62 -9.52 -6.56 -9.91
C CYS A 62 -9.93 -7.10 -11.29
N ALA A 63 -11.22 -7.00 -11.63
CA ALA A 63 -11.74 -7.48 -12.91
C ALA A 63 -11.11 -6.73 -14.11
N PHE A 64 -10.95 -5.42 -13.99
CA PHE A 64 -10.39 -4.55 -15.03
C PHE A 64 -8.89 -4.81 -15.23
N PHE A 65 -8.09 -4.75 -14.17
CA PHE A 65 -6.64 -4.86 -14.28
C PHE A 65 -6.14 -6.27 -14.56
N ALA A 66 -6.92 -7.32 -14.28
CA ALA A 66 -6.52 -8.70 -14.60
C ALA A 66 -6.28 -8.95 -16.10
N VAL A 67 -6.80 -8.09 -16.99
CA VAL A 67 -6.52 -8.15 -18.44
C VAL A 67 -5.08 -7.70 -18.75
N TRP A 68 -4.46 -6.92 -17.87
CA TRP A 68 -3.18 -6.22 -18.08
C TRP A 68 -2.12 -6.73 -17.09
N PRO A 69 -1.26 -7.68 -17.49
CA PRO A 69 -0.31 -8.33 -16.58
C PRO A 69 0.59 -7.37 -15.80
N LEU A 70 1.17 -6.38 -16.49
CA LEU A 70 2.09 -5.43 -15.88
C LEU A 70 1.45 -4.64 -14.73
N PRO A 71 0.36 -3.86 -14.94
CA PRO A 71 -0.26 -3.12 -13.84
C PRO A 71 -0.93 -4.04 -12.81
N ALA A 72 -1.42 -5.22 -13.19
CA ALA A 72 -1.93 -6.20 -12.22
C ALA A 72 -0.85 -6.65 -11.24
N ILE A 73 0.34 -7.02 -11.73
CA ILE A 73 1.45 -7.47 -10.87
C ILE A 73 1.96 -6.31 -10.01
N VAL A 74 2.07 -5.10 -10.56
CA VAL A 74 2.39 -3.89 -9.78
C VAL A 74 1.40 -3.72 -8.62
N LEU A 75 0.09 -3.78 -8.91
CA LEU A 75 -0.96 -3.66 -7.90
C LEU A 75 -0.89 -4.79 -6.87
N ILE A 76 -0.68 -6.04 -7.30
CA ILE A 76 -0.50 -7.20 -6.40
C ILE A 76 0.63 -6.92 -5.42
N THR A 77 1.83 -6.61 -5.93
CA THR A 77 3.02 -6.42 -5.11
C THR A 77 2.85 -5.24 -4.15
N THR A 78 2.38 -4.09 -4.64
CA THR A 78 2.13 -2.93 -3.78
C THR A 78 1.11 -3.26 -2.69
N SER A 79 0.00 -3.91 -3.04
CA SER A 79 -1.07 -4.23 -2.09
C SER A 79 -0.62 -5.18 -0.98
N LEU A 80 0.16 -6.21 -1.33
CA LEU A 80 0.69 -7.15 -0.34
C LEU A 80 1.69 -6.48 0.61
N LEU A 81 2.53 -5.57 0.11
CA LEU A 81 3.50 -4.85 0.95
C LEU A 81 2.81 -3.86 1.89
N VAL A 82 1.79 -3.14 1.40
CA VAL A 82 0.94 -2.29 2.25
C VAL A 82 0.24 -3.15 3.30
N ALA A 83 -0.34 -4.29 2.90
CA ALA A 83 -1.02 -5.19 3.81
C ALA A 83 -0.10 -5.71 4.93
N ALA A 84 1.11 -6.14 4.57
CA ALA A 84 2.11 -6.61 5.53
C ALA A 84 2.47 -5.51 6.55
N ARG A 85 2.73 -4.28 6.08
CA ARG A 85 3.01 -3.13 6.96
C ARG A 85 1.82 -2.79 7.87
N ASN A 86 0.60 -2.89 7.36
CA ASN A 86 -0.60 -2.68 8.16
C ASN A 86 -0.71 -3.74 9.26
N PHE A 87 -0.59 -5.03 8.93
CA PHE A 87 -0.62 -6.10 9.94
C PHE A 87 0.46 -5.98 11.00
N GLN A 88 1.65 -5.51 10.64
CA GLN A 88 2.74 -5.28 11.60
C GLN A 88 2.33 -4.33 12.75
N SER A 89 1.45 -3.37 12.48
CA SER A 89 1.00 -2.36 13.44
C SER A 89 -0.46 -2.53 13.90
N ALA A 90 -1.25 -3.36 13.21
CA ALA A 90 -2.67 -3.54 13.47
C ALA A 90 -2.96 -4.03 14.90
N TRP A 91 -2.15 -4.96 15.42
CA TRP A 91 -2.32 -5.47 16.80
C TRP A 91 -2.20 -4.35 17.84
N LEU A 92 -1.30 -3.38 17.63
CA LEU A 92 -1.08 -2.24 18.52
C LEU A 92 -2.22 -1.21 18.40
N MET A 93 -2.70 -0.97 17.18
CA MET A 93 -3.88 -0.12 16.94
C MET A 93 -5.12 -0.70 17.62
N ARG A 94 -5.27 -2.04 17.58
CA ARG A 94 -6.40 -2.76 18.18
C ARG A 94 -6.34 -2.82 19.69
N SER A 95 -5.16 -2.97 20.28
CA SER A 95 -5.02 -3.02 21.74
C SER A 95 -5.24 -1.65 22.39
N LEU A 96 -4.81 -0.57 21.75
CA LEU A 96 -4.97 0.79 22.27
C LEU A 96 -6.32 1.44 21.90
N GLY A 97 -6.92 1.03 20.78
CA GLY A 97 -8.04 1.74 20.17
C GLY A 97 -7.56 2.86 19.25
N GLU A 98 -8.33 3.18 18.20
CA GLU A 98 -7.89 4.04 17.09
C GLU A 98 -7.54 5.47 17.53
N GLU A 99 -8.39 6.12 18.35
CA GLU A 99 -8.15 7.50 18.79
C GLU A 99 -6.98 7.60 19.78
N SER A 100 -6.89 6.67 20.74
CA SER A 100 -5.79 6.61 21.69
C SER A 100 -4.47 6.28 21.02
N TYR A 101 -4.47 5.41 20.00
CA TYR A 101 -3.29 5.18 19.16
C TYR A 101 -2.88 6.45 18.41
N ARG A 102 -3.84 7.19 17.85
CA ARG A 102 -3.60 8.45 17.13
C ARG A 102 -2.95 9.50 18.04
N SER A 103 -3.49 9.70 19.24
CA SER A 103 -2.93 10.65 20.21
C SER A 103 -1.55 10.22 20.70
N TRP A 104 -1.39 8.92 21.00
CA TRP A 104 -0.11 8.35 21.41
C TRP A 104 0.98 8.55 20.36
N ILE A 105 0.70 8.28 19.07
CA ILE A 105 1.64 8.55 17.98
C ILE A 105 1.98 10.04 17.89
N ALA A 106 0.99 10.92 17.98
CA ALA A 106 1.21 12.37 17.92
C ALA A 106 2.12 12.86 19.05
N GLU A 107 1.92 12.37 20.28
CA GLU A 107 2.78 12.67 21.44
C GLU A 107 4.22 12.17 21.22
N ARG A 108 4.40 10.95 20.69
CA ARG A 108 5.75 10.41 20.40
C ARG A 108 6.46 11.20 19.31
N ILE A 109 5.73 11.61 18.27
CA ILE A 109 6.29 12.47 17.21
C ILE A 109 6.71 13.83 17.79
N ALA A 110 5.88 14.42 18.66
CA ALA A 110 6.20 15.70 19.31
C ALA A 110 7.40 15.61 20.26
N GLN A 111 7.60 14.48 20.93
CA GLN A 111 8.76 14.22 21.81
C GLN A 111 10.03 13.85 21.04
N SER A 112 9.91 13.45 19.77
CA SER A 112 11.04 13.05 18.92
C SER A 112 11.53 14.21 18.04
N SER A 113 12.80 14.19 17.64
CA SER A 113 13.30 15.16 16.68
C SER A 113 12.80 14.82 15.27
N LEU A 114 12.31 15.84 14.54
CA LEU A 114 11.87 15.67 13.15
C LEU A 114 12.93 15.05 12.24
N PRO A 115 14.21 15.46 12.31
CA PRO A 115 15.23 14.91 11.43
C PRO A 115 15.37 13.41 11.63
N LEU A 116 15.26 12.91 12.86
CA LEU A 116 15.32 11.48 13.14
C LEU A 116 14.14 10.75 12.49
N HIS A 117 12.92 11.26 12.64
CA HIS A 117 11.73 10.63 12.04
C HIS A 117 11.82 10.59 10.50
N VAL A 118 12.20 11.70 9.88
CA VAL A 118 12.35 11.78 8.42
C VAL A 118 13.50 10.90 7.96
N PHE A 119 14.64 10.90 8.65
CA PHE A 119 15.77 10.03 8.33
C PHE A 119 15.37 8.55 8.36
N CYS A 120 14.74 8.09 9.46
CA CYS A 120 14.28 6.70 9.56
C CYS A 120 13.28 6.32 8.45
N LEU A 121 12.33 7.21 8.15
CA LEU A 121 11.38 7.01 7.05
C LEU A 121 12.11 6.89 5.70
N MET A 122 12.96 7.86 5.37
CA MET A 122 13.71 7.87 4.11
C MET A 122 14.59 6.63 3.99
N SER A 123 15.35 6.29 5.03
CA SER A 123 16.22 5.10 5.04
C SER A 123 15.41 3.82 4.77
N GLN A 124 14.30 3.61 5.49
CA GLN A 124 13.45 2.43 5.26
C GLN A 124 12.93 2.38 3.82
N THR A 125 12.40 3.49 3.32
CA THR A 125 11.76 3.53 2.00
C THR A 125 12.76 3.47 0.85
N LEU A 126 13.94 4.09 0.99
CA LEU A 126 15.02 4.04 -0.01
C LEU A 126 15.63 2.65 -0.10
N LEU A 127 15.86 1.99 1.04
CA LEU A 127 16.33 0.60 1.05
C LEU A 127 15.32 -0.33 0.39
N THR A 128 14.03 -0.14 0.65
CA THR A 128 12.97 -0.93 0.00
C THR A 128 12.90 -0.64 -1.50
N ALA A 129 12.93 0.63 -1.90
CA ALA A 129 12.93 1.04 -3.31
C ALA A 129 14.16 0.53 -4.06
N ALA A 130 15.34 0.48 -3.42
CA ALA A 130 16.56 -0.05 -4.03
C ALA A 130 16.40 -1.52 -4.44
N ILE A 131 15.73 -2.35 -3.63
CA ILE A 131 15.41 -3.75 -4.00
C ILE A 131 14.55 -3.78 -5.27
N GLY A 132 13.51 -2.93 -5.33
CA GLY A 132 12.67 -2.81 -6.52
C GLY A 132 13.43 -2.33 -7.74
N GLY A 133 14.32 -1.35 -7.57
CA GLY A 133 15.21 -0.82 -8.61
C GLY A 133 16.18 -1.87 -9.16
N VAL A 134 16.76 -2.70 -8.30
CA VAL A 134 17.60 -3.84 -8.72
C VAL A 134 16.79 -4.81 -9.58
N LEU A 135 15.57 -5.18 -9.16
CA LEU A 135 14.71 -6.05 -9.97
C LEU A 135 14.39 -5.42 -11.33
N MET A 136 14.10 -4.12 -11.39
CA MET A 136 13.84 -3.43 -12.65
C MET A 136 15.07 -3.42 -13.56
N LEU A 137 16.25 -3.04 -13.04
CA LEU A 137 17.49 -2.91 -13.80
C LEU A 137 18.01 -4.24 -14.34
N PHE A 138 17.94 -5.31 -13.55
CA PHE A 138 18.50 -6.62 -13.90
C PHE A 138 17.44 -7.61 -14.44
N SER A 139 16.19 -7.17 -14.66
CA SER A 139 15.13 -8.04 -15.18
C SER A 139 15.25 -8.40 -16.66
N GLU A 140 16.11 -7.74 -17.43
CA GLU A 140 16.17 -7.86 -18.90
C GLU A 140 14.80 -7.64 -19.56
N TRP A 141 13.98 -6.74 -19.02
CA TRP A 141 12.60 -6.47 -19.48
C TRP A 141 11.65 -7.67 -19.38
N ARG A 142 11.99 -8.69 -18.59
CA ARG A 142 11.06 -9.77 -18.25
C ARG A 142 9.91 -9.18 -17.43
N LEU A 143 8.70 -9.34 -17.95
CA LEU A 143 7.50 -8.68 -17.43
C LEU A 143 7.31 -8.86 -15.93
N VAL A 144 7.40 -10.09 -15.43
CA VAL A 144 7.13 -10.41 -14.02
C VAL A 144 8.12 -9.73 -13.07
N PRO A 145 9.44 -9.98 -13.12
CA PRO A 145 10.40 -9.34 -12.20
C PRO A 145 10.42 -7.81 -12.36
N PHE A 146 10.26 -7.29 -13.57
CA PHE A 146 10.15 -5.85 -13.81
C PHE A 146 8.92 -5.25 -13.11
N SER A 147 7.75 -5.89 -13.25
CA SER A 147 6.50 -5.44 -12.63
C SER A 147 6.50 -5.56 -11.11
N VAL A 148 7.12 -6.61 -10.56
CA VAL A 148 7.34 -6.75 -9.12
C VAL A 148 8.25 -5.62 -8.62
N GLY A 149 9.34 -5.35 -9.33
CA GLY A 149 10.25 -4.25 -9.02
C GLY A 149 9.54 -2.90 -8.99
N MET A 150 8.74 -2.60 -10.02
CA MET A 150 7.89 -1.41 -10.06
C MET A 150 6.91 -1.36 -8.87
N GLY A 151 6.23 -2.47 -8.55
CA GLY A 151 5.30 -2.53 -7.41
C GLY A 151 5.97 -2.25 -6.05
N ILE A 152 7.23 -2.67 -5.86
CA ILE A 152 8.04 -2.35 -4.67
C ILE A 152 8.35 -0.86 -4.61
N VAL A 153 8.76 -0.26 -5.73
CA VAL A 153 9.04 1.18 -5.83
C VAL A 153 7.76 1.99 -5.58
N THR A 154 6.64 1.60 -6.18
CA THR A 154 5.32 2.23 -5.94
C THR A 154 4.93 2.17 -4.47
N TYR A 155 5.13 1.03 -3.80
CA TYR A 155 4.93 0.91 -2.36
C TYR A 155 5.80 1.90 -1.56
N ALA A 156 7.10 1.97 -1.85
CA ALA A 156 8.01 2.86 -1.15
C ALA A 156 7.63 4.34 -1.31
N VAL A 157 7.24 4.74 -2.52
CA VAL A 157 6.73 6.09 -2.82
C VAL A 157 5.44 6.36 -2.06
N ALA A 158 4.48 5.42 -2.06
CA ALA A 158 3.21 5.59 -1.36
C ALA A 158 3.41 5.75 0.15
N VAL A 159 4.21 4.88 0.78
CA VAL A 159 4.52 4.97 2.22
C VAL A 159 5.18 6.29 2.55
N THR A 160 6.16 6.73 1.75
CA THR A 160 6.83 8.02 1.92
C THR A 160 5.83 9.16 1.87
N PHE A 161 5.05 9.23 0.79
CA PHE A 161 4.11 10.31 0.53
C PHE A 161 3.05 10.43 1.63
N TYR A 162 2.36 9.34 1.97
CA TYR A 162 1.29 9.38 2.97
C TYR A 162 1.81 9.62 4.38
N THR A 163 3.01 9.12 4.72
CA THR A 163 3.61 9.39 6.04
C THR A 163 4.02 10.87 6.16
N LEU A 164 4.68 11.44 5.15
CA LEU A 164 5.04 12.86 5.13
C LEU A 164 3.79 13.76 5.15
N LEU A 165 2.76 13.40 4.40
CA LEU A 165 1.48 14.12 4.39
C LEU A 165 0.83 14.12 5.78
N SER A 166 0.86 12.98 6.49
CA SER A 166 0.36 12.87 7.86
C SER A 166 1.13 13.79 8.83
N LEU A 167 2.47 13.76 8.77
CA LEU A 167 3.33 14.61 9.60
C LEU A 167 3.09 16.11 9.34
N TRP A 168 2.96 16.49 8.07
CA TRP A 168 2.67 17.86 7.68
C TRP A 168 1.31 18.34 8.21
N ARG A 169 0.26 17.50 8.10
CA ARG A 169 -1.08 17.81 8.63
C ARG A 169 -1.06 17.99 10.15
N GLN A 170 -0.38 17.11 10.88
CA GLN A 170 -0.27 17.19 12.34
C GLN A 170 0.42 18.50 12.77
N ARG A 171 1.49 18.89 12.08
CA ARG A 171 2.22 20.13 12.38
C ARG A 171 1.39 21.37 12.10
N ARG A 172 0.63 21.39 11.00
CA ARG A 172 -0.28 22.51 10.69
C ARG A 172 -1.44 22.66 11.67
N ALA A 173 -1.78 21.61 12.42
CA ALA A 173 -2.82 21.67 13.44
C ALA A 173 -2.28 22.09 14.82
N ALA A 174 -0.96 22.06 15.01
CA ALA A 174 -0.29 22.36 16.28
C ALA A 174 0.31 23.78 16.34
N GLY A 175 0.40 24.48 15.22
CA GLY A 175 0.80 25.89 15.12
C GLY A 175 -0.33 26.74 14.60
#